data_AF-I3TXX6-F1
#
_entry.id   AF-I3TXX6-F1
#
_cell.length_a   1.000
_cell.length_b   1.000
_cell.length_c   1.000
_cell.angle_alpha   90.00
_cell.angle_beta   90.00
_cell.angle_gamma   90.00
#
_symmetry.space_group_name_H-M   'P 1'
#
loop_
_entity.id
_entity.type
_entity.pdbx_description
1 polymer ?
#
loop_
_entity_poly.entity_id
_entity_poly.type
_entity_poly.pdbx_seq_one_letter_code
_entity_poly.pdbx_strand_id
1 'polypeptide(L)' 'MNDLLTAIGLVLVFEGAVYALFPRGMKRMIVAVLAEPEDRLRVGGAVIAAIGVGLVWWLRG' A
#
# COMPACT_ATOMS: atom_id res chain seq x y z
N MET A 1 14.30 18.13 -4.24
CA MET A 1 13.22 18.34 -5.23
C MET A 1 13.06 17.13 -6.17
N ASN A 2 13.04 15.91 -5.64
CA ASN A 2 12.66 14.70 -6.39
C ASN A 2 11.84 13.72 -5.54
N ASP A 3 11.38 14.16 -4.37
CA ASP A 3 10.79 13.31 -3.35
C ASP A 3 9.54 12.56 -3.81
N LEU A 4 8.70 13.22 -4.61
CA LEU A 4 7.52 12.61 -5.20
C LEU A 4 7.90 11.49 -6.17
N LEU A 5 8.87 11.74 -7.06
CA LEU A 5 9.36 10.75 -8.01
C LEU A 5 10.05 9.58 -7.29
N THR A 6 10.81 9.86 -6.23
CA THR A 6 11.40 8.82 -5.38
C THR A 6 10.31 7.99 -4.67
N ALA A 7 9.28 8.62 -4.12
CA ALA A 7 8.18 7.91 -3.47
C ALA A 7 7.41 7.01 -4.46
N ILE A 8 7.12 7.52 -5.66
CA ILE A 8 6.49 6.72 -6.73
C ILE A 8 7.39 5.55 -7.12
N GLY A 9 8.70 5.79 -7.31
CA GLY A 9 9.66 4.74 -7.63
C GLY A 9 9.70 3.64 -6.57
N LEU A 10 9.70 4.01 -5.29
CA LEU A 10 9.67 3.04 -4.19
C LEU A 10 8.38 2.22 -4.19
N VAL A 11 7.21 2.85 -4.38
CA VAL A 11 5.93 2.11 -4.48
C VAL A 11 5.97 1.07 -5.59
N LEU A 12 6.48 1.43 -6.78
CA LEU A 12 6.61 0.51 -7.90
C LEU A 12 7.58 -0.64 -7.61
N VAL A 13 8.72 -0.36 -6.97
CA VAL A 13 9.69 -1.39 -6.56
C VAL A 13 9.05 -2.37 -5.58
N PHE A 14 8.35 -1.88 -4.56
CA PHE A 14 7.72 -2.75 -3.57
C PHE A 14 6.59 -3.58 -4.18
N GLU A 15 5.67 -2.96 -4.92
CA GLU A 15 4.61 -3.70 -5.63
C GLU A 15 5.20 -4.78 -6.54
N GLY A 16 6.12 -4.41 -7.43
CA GLY A 16 6.76 -5.35 -8.37
C GLY A 16 7.53 -6.47 -7.67
N ALA A 17 8.26 -6.16 -6.60
CA ALA A 17 9.00 -7.16 -5.83
C ALA A 17 8.07 -8.18 -5.17
N VAL A 18 6.95 -7.74 -4.60
CA VAL A 18 5.99 -8.65 -3.97
C VAL A 18 5.33 -9.57 -5.02
N TYR A 19 4.98 -9.04 -6.20
CA TYR A 19 4.47 -9.87 -7.31
C TYR A 19 5.51 -10.88 -7.82
N ALA A 20 6.77 -10.47 -7.96
CA ALA A 20 7.85 -11.31 -8.49
C ALA A 20 8.30 -12.40 -7.51
N LEU A 21 8.47 -12.05 -6.22
CA LEU A 21 8.97 -12.96 -5.19
C LEU A 21 7.87 -13.86 -4.63
N PHE A 22 6.64 -13.34 -4.47
CA PHE A 22 5.55 -14.03 -3.79
C PHE A 22 4.23 -14.07 -4.60
N PRO A 23 4.24 -14.57 -5.86
CA PRO A 23 3.07 -14.51 -6.75
C PRO A 23 1.85 -15.29 -6.19
N ARG A 24 2.09 -16.39 -5.48
CA ARG A 24 1.01 -17.18 -4.83
C ARG A 24 0.39 -16.43 -3.64
N GLY A 25 1.22 -15.72 -2.86
CA GLY A 25 0.75 -14.90 -1.74
C GLY A 25 -0.15 -13.78 -2.22
N MET A 26 0.27 -13.06 -3.26
CA MET A 26 -0.52 -11.98 -3.85
C MET A 26 -1.87 -12.44 -4.40
N LYS A 27 -1.91 -13.57 -5.12
CA LYS A 27 -3.17 -14.14 -5.60
C LYS A 27 -4.14 -14.46 -4.46
N ARG A 28 -3.64 -15.05 -3.36
CA ARG A 28 -4.47 -15.34 -2.17
C ARG A 28 -4.97 -14.06 -1.50
N MET A 29 -4.12 -13.04 -1.39
CA MET A 29 -4.49 -11.75 -0.82
C MET A 29 -5.59 -11.08 -1.63
N ILE A 30 -5.48 -11.05 -2.96
CA ILE A 30 -6.51 -10.49 -3.84
C ILE A 30 -7.85 -11.20 -3.65
N VAL A 31 -7.85 -12.55 -3.59
CA VAL A 31 -9.09 -13.31 -3.35
C VAL A 31 -9.70 -12.95 -1.99
N ALA A 32 -8.89 -12.78 -0.94
CA ALA A 32 -9.37 -12.34 0.36
C ALA A 32 -9.96 -10.92 0.32
N VAL A 33 -9.31 -9.99 -0.39
CA VAL A 33 -9.79 -8.63 -0.60
C VAL A 33 -11.14 -8.64 -1.32
N LEU A 34 -11.30 -9.43 -2.37
CA LEU A 34 -12.55 -9.53 -3.13
C LEU A 34 -13.71 -10.14 -2.31
N ALA A 35 -13.41 -10.89 -1.26
CA ALA A 35 -14.41 -11.49 -0.37
C ALA A 35 -14.83 -10.55 0.78
N GLU A 36 -14.11 -9.46 1.02
CA GLU A 36 -14.39 -8.55 2.13
C GLU A 36 -15.48 -7.52 1.75
N PRO A 37 -16.41 -7.18 2.65
CA PRO A 37 -17.36 -6.09 2.41
C PRO A 37 -16.67 -4.75 2.14
N GLU A 38 -17.20 -3.98 1.19
CA GLU A 38 -16.62 -2.69 0.78
C GLU A 38 -16.43 -1.72 1.94
N ASP A 39 -17.37 -1.66 2.89
CA ASP A 39 -17.28 -0.75 4.04
C ASP A 39 -16.03 -1.01 4.89
N ARG A 40 -15.68 -2.28 5.10
CA ARG A 40 -14.49 -2.66 5.87
C ARG A 40 -13.21 -2.35 5.12
N LEU A 41 -13.20 -2.60 3.81
CA LEU A 41 -12.10 -2.19 2.92
C LEU A 41 -11.87 -0.67 2.96
N ARG A 42 -12.95 0.12 2.92
CA ARG A 42 -12.87 1.58 2.99
C ARG A 42 -12.30 2.06 4.32
N VAL A 43 -12.79 1.53 5.43
CA VAL A 43 -12.28 1.91 6.76
C VAL A 43 -10.82 1.48 6.92
N GLY A 44 -10.48 0.24 6.59
CA GLY A 44 -9.10 -0.26 6.67
C GLY A 44 -8.13 0.55 5.83
N GLY A 45 -8.52 0.84 4.57
CA GLY A 45 -7.75 1.68 3.66
C GLY A 45 -7.58 3.11 4.17
N ALA A 46 -8.64 3.72 4.70
CA ALA A 46 -8.58 5.06 5.27
C ALA A 46 -7.66 5.15 6.50
N VAL A 47 -7.69 4.13 7.38
CA VAL A 47 -6.81 4.07 8.55
C VAL A 47 -5.34 3.97 8.13
N ILE A 48 -5.02 3.07 7.17
CA ILE A 48 -3.65 2.94 6.67
C ILE A 48 -3.18 4.24 5.99
N ALA A 49 -4.04 4.87 5.18
CA ALA A 49 -3.71 6.14 4.53
C ALA A 49 -3.44 7.25 5.55
N ALA A 50 -4.27 7.37 6.60
CA ALA A 50 -4.08 8.35 7.66
C ALA A 50 -2.75 8.14 8.41
N ILE A 51 -2.40 6.89 8.73
CA ILE A 51 -1.10 6.55 9.34
C ILE A 51 0.05 6.95 8.40
N GLY A 52 -0.06 6.65 7.11
CA GLY A 52 0.94 7.03 6.10
C GLY A 52 1.17 8.54 6.03
N VAL A 53 0.09 9.33 6.01
CA VAL A 53 0.17 10.80 6.05
C VAL A 53 0.82 11.28 7.35
N GLY A 54 0.42 10.72 8.50
CA GLY A 54 1.01 11.06 9.79
C GLY A 54 2.51 10.77 9.87
N LEU A 55 2.95 9.63 9.33
CA LEU A 55 4.37 9.28 9.26
C LEU A 55 5.15 10.22 8.34
N VAL A 56 4.63 10.54 7.16
CA VAL A 56 5.27 11.49 6.24
C VAL A 56 5.40 12.86 6.90
N TRP A 57 4.36 13.31 7.61
CA TRP A 57 4.38 14.57 8.33
C TRP A 57 5.39 14.57 9.48
N TRP A 58 5.49 13.48 10.25
CA TRP A 58 6.47 13.38 11.34
C TRP A 58 7.93 13.31 10.84
N LEU A 59 8.18 12.63 9.72
CA LEU A 59 9.54 12.48 9.18
C LEU A 59 10.02 13.71 8.39
N ARG A 60 9.10 14.56 7.91
CA ARG A 60 9.40 15.74 7.08
C ARG A 60 9.11 17.08 7.76
N GLY A 61 8.32 17.09 8.83
CA GLY A 61 8.06 18.25 9.69
C GLY A 61 9.19 18.46 10.68
#